data_AF-A0A1H4RP19-F1
#
_entry.id   AF-A0A1H4RP19-F1
#
_cell.length_a   1.000
_cell.length_b   1.000
_cell.length_c   1.000
_cell.angle_alpha   90.00
_cell.angle_beta   90.00
_cell.angle_gamma   90.00
#
_symmetry.space_group_name_H-M   'P 1'
#
loop_
_entity.id
_entity.type
_entity.pdbx_description
1 polymer ?
#
loop_
_entity_poly.entity_id
_entity_poly.type
_entity_poly.pdbx_seq_one_letter_code
_entity_poly.pdbx_strand_id
1 'polypeptide(L)'
;MATEKQIAANRANAQRSTGPKTLVGKMKSGRNAFRHGLSCPTHPDPVKVDALAQMLLDGAATDLRLSVATELVTAQLELLAIRSVRAEILAAIDIKAGGTPGLFRLQALDRYERYAHTKRRRAAQKL
;
A
#
# COMPACT_ATOMS: atom_id res chain seq x y z
N MET A 1 11.65 -4.65 -26.80
CA MET A 1 12.23 -3.29 -26.80
C MET A 1 11.17 -2.28 -27.20
N ALA A 2 11.25 -1.03 -26.73
CA ALA A 2 10.29 0.01 -27.12
C ALA A 2 10.55 0.49 -28.55
N THR A 3 9.49 0.74 -29.32
CA THR A 3 9.58 1.23 -30.70
C THR A 3 9.97 2.72 -30.73
N GLU A 4 10.47 3.22 -31.86
CA GLU A 4 10.81 4.64 -32.03
C GLU A 4 9.62 5.57 -31.73
N LYS A 5 8.41 5.16 -32.15
CA LYS A 5 7.16 5.86 -31.84
C LYS A 5 6.90 5.92 -30.33
N GLN A 6 7.15 4.82 -29.61
CA GLN A 6 7.03 4.79 -28.15
C GLN A 6 8.09 5.66 -27.47
N ILE A 7 9.32 5.69 -27.98
CA ILE A 7 10.41 6.54 -27.44
C ILE A 7 10.08 8.02 -27.63
N ALA A 8 9.63 8.43 -28.81
CA ALA A 8 9.23 9.82 -29.08
C ALA A 8 8.08 10.27 -28.17
N ALA A 9 7.05 9.43 -28.02
CA ALA A 9 5.93 9.67 -27.12
C ALA A 9 6.38 9.78 -25.65
N ASN A 10 7.27 8.88 -25.19
CA ASN A 10 7.81 8.92 -23.83
C ASN A 10 8.60 10.21 -23.56
N ARG A 11 9.40 10.69 -24.52
CA ARG A 11 10.12 11.97 -24.37
C ARG A 11 9.15 13.16 -24.27
N ALA A 12 8.14 13.22 -25.13
CA ALA A 12 7.12 14.29 -25.09
C ALA A 12 6.32 14.27 -23.78
N ASN A 13 5.94 13.09 -23.30
CA ASN A 13 5.25 12.92 -22.02
C ASN A 13 6.15 13.28 -20.82
N ALA A 14 7.44 12.93 -20.88
CA ALA A 14 8.40 13.26 -19.84
C ALA A 14 8.58 14.78 -19.68
N GLN A 15 8.62 15.54 -20.78
CA GLN A 15 8.67 17.01 -20.74
C GLN A 15 7.46 17.61 -20.02
N ARG A 16 6.28 16.99 -20.16
CA ARG A 16 5.03 17.43 -19.50
C ARG A 16 4.87 16.91 -18.07
N SER A 17 5.57 15.84 -17.70
CA SER A 17 5.35 15.09 -16.44
C SER A 17 6.52 15.19 -15.45
N THR A 18 7.24 16.31 -15.42
CA THR A 18 8.43 16.48 -14.54
C THR A 18 8.13 16.65 -13.05
N GLY A 19 6.87 16.46 -12.64
CA GLY A 19 6.43 16.67 -11.26
C GLY A 19 6.59 18.12 -10.79
N PRO A 20 6.21 18.41 -9.54
CA PRO A 20 6.35 19.76 -8.99
C PRO A 20 7.81 20.09 -8.67
N LYS A 21 8.35 21.15 -9.28
CA LYS A 21 9.71 21.66 -9.02
C LYS A 21 9.78 22.69 -7.89
N THR A 22 8.66 23.35 -7.57
CA THR A 22 8.58 24.38 -6.53
C THR A 22 8.22 23.79 -5.17
N LEU A 23 8.63 24.46 -4.08
CA LEU A 23 8.26 24.06 -2.72
C LEU A 23 6.73 23.98 -2.53
N VAL A 24 6.00 24.99 -3.01
CA VAL A 24 4.53 25.02 -2.97
C VAL A 24 3.92 23.85 -3.74
N GLY A 25 4.45 23.56 -4.94
CA GLY A 25 4.00 22.42 -5.74
C GLY A 25 4.27 21.08 -5.04
N LYS A 26 5.43 20.94 -4.40
CA LYS A 26 5.78 19.74 -3.62
C LYS A 26 4.87 19.57 -2.41
N MET A 27 4.59 20.64 -1.67
CA MET A 27 3.65 20.63 -0.55
C MET A 27 2.23 20.24 -1.00
N LYS A 28 1.78 20.79 -2.12
CA LYS A 28 0.46 20.47 -2.69
C LYS A 28 0.37 19.02 -3.14
N SER A 29 1.41 18.51 -3.81
CA SER A 29 1.48 17.09 -4.22
C SER A 29 1.63 16.14 -3.03
N GLY A 30 2.38 16.53 -1.99
CA GLY A 30 2.52 15.76 -0.75
C GLY A 30 1.19 15.56 -0.01
N ARG A 31 0.24 16.48 -0.17
CA ARG A 31 -1.12 16.34 0.35
C ARG A 31 -1.93 15.19 -0.27
N ASN A 32 -1.51 14.64 -1.41
CA ASN A 32 -2.11 13.42 -1.96
C ASN A 32 -2.04 12.27 -0.95
N ALA A 33 -0.98 12.20 -0.13
CA ALA A 33 -0.85 11.19 0.91
C ALA A 33 -1.92 11.30 2.01
N PHE A 34 -2.29 12.54 2.36
CA PHE A 34 -3.27 12.82 3.40
C PHE A 34 -4.72 12.77 2.91
N ARG A 35 -4.98 12.83 1.60
CA ARG A 35 -6.34 12.82 1.03
C ARG A 35 -7.10 11.55 1.36
N HIS A 36 -6.40 10.42 1.40
CA HIS A 36 -6.98 9.12 1.72
C HIS A 36 -6.39 8.53 3.00
N GLY A 37 -5.21 9.01 3.41
CA GLY A 37 -4.44 8.52 4.57
C GLY A 37 -3.66 7.24 4.31
N LEU A 38 -3.66 6.75 3.06
CA LEU A 38 -3.25 5.39 2.69
C LEU A 38 -2.04 5.34 1.76
N SER A 39 -1.52 6.52 1.38
CA SER A 39 -0.32 6.60 0.54
C SER A 39 0.97 6.54 1.35
N CYS A 40 0.86 6.59 2.68
CA CYS A 40 1.97 6.24 3.56
C CYS A 40 1.93 4.73 3.79
N PRO A 41 3.03 4.00 3.59
CA PRO A 41 3.09 2.60 4.01
C PRO A 41 2.72 2.51 5.48
N THR A 42 1.79 1.61 5.82
CA THR A 42 1.60 1.22 7.21
C THR A 42 2.86 0.51 7.64
N HIS A 43 3.65 1.14 8.51
CA HIS A 43 4.81 0.51 9.12
C HIS A 43 4.34 -0.21 10.38
N PRO A 44 4.11 -1.54 10.34
CA PRO A 44 3.80 -2.28 11.55
C PRO A 44 4.97 -2.19 12.53
N ASP A 45 4.63 -2.22 13.82
CA ASP A 45 5.61 -2.23 14.91
C ASP A 45 6.61 -3.38 14.71
N PRO A 46 7.92 -3.08 14.54
CA PRO A 46 8.94 -4.09 14.25
C PRO A 46 9.01 -5.16 15.34
N VAL A 47 8.79 -4.80 16.60
CA VAL A 47 8.81 -5.75 17.72
C VAL A 47 7.69 -6.78 17.58
N LYS A 48 6.50 -6.34 17.17
CA LYS A 48 5.36 -7.24 16.92
C LYS A 48 5.60 -8.11 15.70
N VAL A 49 6.20 -7.56 14.65
CA VAL A 49 6.54 -8.32 13.43
C VAL A 49 7.50 -9.46 13.78
N ASP A 50 8.58 -9.15 14.49
CA ASP A 50 9.61 -10.15 14.85
C ASP A 50 9.04 -11.24 15.75
N ALA A 51 8.25 -10.86 16.77
CA ALA A 51 7.59 -11.83 17.65
C ALA A 51 6.65 -12.77 16.88
N LEU A 52 5.82 -12.23 15.97
CA LEU A 52 4.91 -13.03 15.15
C LEU A 52 5.67 -13.91 14.14
N ALA A 53 6.75 -13.42 13.55
CA ALA A 53 7.57 -14.18 12.61
C ALA A 53 8.28 -15.36 13.29
N GLN A 54 8.77 -15.16 14.52
CA GLN A 54 9.37 -16.23 15.32
C GLN A 54 8.33 -17.28 15.74
N MET A 55 7.13 -16.85 16.17
CA MET A 55 6.03 -17.77 16.48
C MET A 55 5.58 -18.60 15.28
N LEU A 56 5.70 -18.07 14.05
CA LEU A 56 5.33 -18.78 12.83
C LEU A 56 6.29 -19.94 12.50
N LEU A 57 7.54 -19.88 12.97
CA LEU A 57 8.61 -20.80 12.55
C LEU A 57 8.97 -21.86 13.62
N ASP A 58 8.20 -21.95 14.72
CA ASP A 58 8.39 -22.92 15.81
C ASP A 58 9.83 -23.06 16.33
N GLY A 59 10.63 -21.97 16.27
CA GLY A 59 11.98 -21.89 16.83
C GLY A 59 13.12 -22.48 16.00
N ALA A 60 12.86 -23.21 14.91
CA ALA A 60 13.90 -23.79 14.03
C ALA A 60 13.99 -23.02 12.70
N ALA A 61 14.39 -21.75 12.77
CA ALA A 61 14.46 -20.86 11.61
C ALA A 61 15.89 -20.61 11.14
N THR A 62 16.17 -20.88 9.87
CA THR A 62 17.33 -20.30 9.17
C THR A 62 17.06 -18.82 8.91
N ASP A 63 18.11 -17.98 8.81
CA ASP A 63 18.00 -16.55 8.47
C ASP A 63 17.10 -16.29 7.25
N LEU A 64 17.19 -17.15 6.22
CA LEU A 64 16.34 -17.07 5.04
C LEU A 64 14.85 -17.30 5.37
N ARG A 65 14.51 -18.30 6.20
CA ARG A 65 13.13 -18.56 6.59
C ARG A 65 12.57 -17.45 7.47
N LEU A 66 13.41 -16.92 8.37
CA LEU A 66 13.04 -15.77 9.21
C LEU A 66 12.72 -14.55 8.35
N SER A 67 13.55 -14.23 7.35
CA SER A 67 13.27 -13.10 6.45
C SER A 67 11.96 -13.26 5.68
N VAL A 68 11.65 -14.48 5.19
CA VAL A 68 10.38 -14.75 4.50
C VAL A 68 9.19 -14.67 5.44
N ALA A 69 9.32 -15.17 6.67
CA ALA A 69 8.28 -15.05 7.70
C ALA A 69 8.03 -13.57 8.06
N THR A 70 9.08 -12.77 8.22
CA THR A 70 8.99 -11.33 8.44
C THR A 70 8.29 -10.63 7.28
N GLU A 71 8.61 -10.96 6.02
CA GLU A 71 7.91 -10.43 4.83
C GLU A 71 6.40 -10.76 4.88
N LEU A 72 6.06 -12.01 5.22
CA LEU A 72 4.69 -12.50 5.28
C LEU A 72 3.88 -11.82 6.38
N VAL A 73 4.42 -11.78 7.59
CA VAL A 73 3.80 -11.15 8.76
C VAL A 73 3.60 -9.67 8.51
N THR A 74 4.62 -8.98 7.98
CA THR A 74 4.52 -7.56 7.61
C THR A 74 3.36 -7.34 6.64
N ALA A 75 3.30 -8.10 5.55
CA ALA A 75 2.24 -7.98 4.56
C ALA A 75 0.84 -8.31 5.12
N GLN A 76 0.75 -9.25 6.08
CA GLN A 76 -0.49 -9.59 6.76
C GLN A 76 -0.97 -8.45 7.67
N LEU A 77 -0.08 -7.82 8.44
CA LEU A 77 -0.42 -6.69 9.31
C LEU A 77 -0.82 -5.45 8.48
N GLU A 78 -0.13 -5.18 7.37
CA GLU A 78 -0.51 -4.13 6.42
C GLU A 78 -1.94 -4.37 5.88
N LEU A 79 -2.25 -5.61 5.48
CA LEU A 79 -3.58 -5.96 4.98
C LEU A 79 -4.67 -5.79 6.05
N LEU A 80 -4.40 -6.18 7.29
CA LEU A 80 -5.34 -6.02 8.41
C LEU A 80 -5.61 -4.55 8.73
N ALA A 81 -4.57 -3.70 8.73
CA ALA A 81 -4.71 -2.26 8.92
C ALA A 81 -5.53 -1.60 7.80
N ILE A 82 -5.31 -2.00 6.54
CA ILE A 82 -6.13 -1.51 5.41
C ILE A 82 -7.60 -1.91 5.61
N ARG A 83 -7.86 -3.14 6.06
CA ARG A 83 -9.22 -3.65 6.30
C ARG A 83 -9.90 -2.99 7.50
N SER A 84 -9.19 -2.64 8.56
CA SER A 84 -9.77 -1.90 9.68
C SER A 84 -10.24 -0.52 9.24
N VAL A 85 -9.41 0.22 8.50
CA VAL A 85 -9.78 1.53 7.93
C VAL A 85 -10.95 1.39 6.95
N ARG A 86 -10.98 0.33 6.14
CA ARG A 86 -12.10 0.02 5.25
C ARG A 86 -13.40 -0.15 6.04
N ALA A 87 -13.36 -0.90 7.13
CA ALA A 87 -14.52 -1.14 7.99
C ALA A 87 -15.01 0.15 8.67
N GLU A 88 -14.10 1.00 9.16
CA GLU A 88 -14.43 2.32 9.73
C GLU A 88 -15.12 3.23 8.70
N ILE A 89 -14.60 3.29 7.47
CA ILE A 89 -15.21 4.07 6.39
C ILE A 89 -16.59 3.52 6.05
N LEU A 90 -16.74 2.19 5.92
CA LEU A 90 -18.03 1.56 5.64
C LEU A 90 -19.06 1.86 6.74
N ALA A 91 -18.65 1.83 8.01
CA ALA A 91 -19.50 2.16 9.14
C ALA A 91 -19.92 3.64 9.16
N ALA A 92 -19.06 4.55 8.67
CA ALA A 92 -19.31 5.98 8.61
C ALA A 92 -20.10 6.44 7.36
N ILE A 93 -20.29 5.57 6.36
CA ILE A 93 -21.03 5.92 5.14
C ILE A 93 -22.53 5.89 5.43
N ASP A 94 -23.17 7.06 5.35
CA ASP A 94 -24.62 7.15 5.23
C ASP A 94 -25.04 7.00 3.76
N ILE A 95 -25.50 5.80 3.42
CA ILE A 95 -26.00 5.46 2.08
C ILE A 95 -27.30 6.22 1.77
N LYS A 96 -28.13 6.50 2.78
CA LYS A 96 -29.43 7.16 2.61
C LYS A 96 -29.29 8.67 2.39
N ALA A 97 -28.27 9.30 2.98
CA ALA A 97 -27.97 10.71 2.76
C ALA A 97 -27.24 11.00 1.43
N GLY A 98 -27.02 9.99 0.56
CA GLY A 98 -26.32 10.18 -0.71
C GLY A 98 -24.83 10.49 -0.54
N GLY A 99 -24.20 10.00 0.53
CA GLY A 99 -22.81 10.28 0.89
C GLY A 99 -21.79 9.71 -0.10
N THR A 100 -21.56 10.40 -1.22
CA THR A 100 -20.55 10.07 -2.22
C THR A 100 -19.08 10.14 -1.74
N PRO A 101 -18.67 11.00 -0.78
CA PRO A 101 -17.26 11.12 -0.40
C PRO A 101 -16.66 9.84 0.21
N GLY A 102 -17.45 9.10 1.00
CA GLY A 102 -17.00 7.85 1.61
C GLY A 102 -16.82 6.73 0.58
N LEU A 103 -17.66 6.69 -0.46
CA LEU A 103 -17.57 5.72 -1.56
C LEU A 103 -16.29 5.89 -2.38
N PHE A 104 -15.90 7.13 -2.71
CA PHE A 104 -14.63 7.37 -3.41
C PHE A 104 -13.41 6.98 -2.57
N ARG A 105 -13.49 7.19 -1.25
CA ARG A 105 -12.43 6.78 -0.32
C ARG A 105 -12.32 5.26 -0.23
N LEU A 106 -13.45 4.56 -0.27
CA LEU A 106 -13.51 3.10 -0.33
C LEU A 106 -12.93 2.55 -1.65
N GLN A 107 -13.27 3.14 -2.78
CA GLN A 107 -12.71 2.75 -4.09
C GLN A 107 -11.19 2.95 -4.14
N ALA A 108 -10.68 4.02 -3.52
CA ALA A 108 -9.24 4.26 -3.43
C ALA A 108 -8.51 3.18 -2.60
N LEU A 109 -9.14 2.64 -1.56
CA LEU A 109 -8.61 1.55 -0.73
C LEU A 109 -8.39 0.24 -1.52
N ASP A 110 -9.25 -0.06 -2.50
CA ASP A 110 -9.19 -1.32 -3.26
C ASP A 110 -7.84 -1.54 -3.95
N ARG A 111 -7.15 -0.47 -4.35
CA ARG A 111 -5.81 -0.57 -4.94
C ARG A 111 -4.79 -1.05 -3.91
N TYR A 112 -4.81 -0.46 -2.71
CA TYR A 112 -3.88 -0.78 -1.64
C TYR A 112 -4.15 -2.18 -1.08
N GLU A 113 -5.41 -2.56 -0.91
CA GLU A 113 -5.79 -3.91 -0.48
C GLU A 113 -5.31 -4.98 -1.46
N ARG A 114 -5.50 -4.77 -2.77
CA ARG A 114 -4.99 -5.69 -3.81
C ARG A 114 -3.47 -5.82 -3.78
N TYR A 115 -2.76 -4.70 -3.57
CA TYR A 115 -1.30 -4.71 -3.47
C TYR A 115 -0.82 -5.49 -2.24
N ALA A 116 -1.37 -5.19 -1.05
CA ALA A 116 -1.05 -5.89 0.19
C ALA A 116 -1.36 -7.39 0.10
N HIS A 117 -2.52 -7.74 -0.47
CA HIS A 117 -2.89 -9.14 -0.68
C HIS A 117 -1.93 -9.87 -1.64
N THR A 118 -1.46 -9.19 -2.69
CA THR A 118 -0.46 -9.74 -3.62
C THR A 118 0.89 -9.93 -2.93
N LYS A 119 1.34 -8.96 -2.13
CA LYS A 119 2.58 -9.05 -1.34
C LYS A 119 2.53 -10.23 -0.37
N ARG A 120 1.42 -10.37 0.36
CA ARG A 120 1.16 -11.51 1.27
C ARG A 120 1.21 -12.84 0.53
N ARG A 121 0.50 -12.96 -0.61
CA ARG A 121 0.47 -14.20 -1.40
C ARG A 121 1.86 -14.59 -1.88
N ARG A 122 2.66 -13.64 -2.35
CA ARG A 122 4.04 -13.89 -2.80
C ARG A 122 4.95 -14.32 -1.66
N ALA A 123 4.84 -13.70 -0.48
CA ALA A 123 5.61 -14.11 0.69
C ALA A 123 5.22 -15.52 1.15
N ALA A 124 3.92 -15.85 1.17
CA ALA A 124 3.43 -17.17 1.54
C ALA A 124 3.91 -18.29 0.59
N GLN A 125 4.16 -17.98 -0.69
CA GLN A 125 4.70 -18.94 -1.65
C GLN A 125 6.19 -19.26 -1.43
N LYS A 126 6.91 -18.43 -0.67
CA LYS A 126 8.34 -18.58 -0.40
C LYS A 126 8.62 -19.23 0.96
N LEU A 127 7.61 -19.31 1.84
CA LEU A 127 7.71 -19.82 3.21
C LEU A 127 7.81 -21.35 3.20
#